data_AF-A0A650EK21-F1
#
_entry.id   AF-A0A650EK21-F1
#
_cell.length_a   1.000
_cell.length_b   1.000
_cell.length_c   1.000
_cell.angle_alpha   90.00
_cell.angle_beta   90.00
_cell.angle_gamma   90.00
#
_symmetry.space_group_name_H-M   'P 1'
#
loop_
_entity.id
_entity.type
_entity.pdbx_description
1 polymer ?
#
loop_
_entity_poly.entity_id
_entity_poly.type
_entity_poly.pdbx_seq_one_letter_code
_entity_poly.pdbx_strand_id
1 'polypeptide(L)'
;MCSVEHFGLGRYGDPIEPDAWEKALKSFQRVLKPQGKLYISVPVGQENKVCFNAHRVYKPQTIIDTLDQMQIVEMGYIEGFDIIECITWQDKELIIYQERLDSIPDIKNNGKTGLFEFIKL
;
A
#
# COMPACT_ATOMS: atom_id res chain seq x y z
N MET A 1 -0.33 5.75 -8.03
CA MET A 1 -0.68 4.58 -8.88
C MET A 1 -1.73 3.74 -8.14
N CYS A 2 -2.75 3.18 -8.81
CA CYS A 2 -3.84 2.39 -8.20
C CYS A 2 -4.24 1.17 -9.05
N SER A 3 -3.27 0.32 -9.38
CA SER A 3 -3.56 -0.91 -10.16
C SER A 3 -2.76 -2.12 -9.72
N VAL A 4 -1.82 -1.95 -8.78
CA VAL A 4 -0.90 -3.00 -8.33
C VAL A 4 -1.65 -4.14 -7.65
N GLU A 5 -2.77 -3.82 -6.99
CA GLU A 5 -3.67 -4.76 -6.34
C GLU A 5 -4.30 -5.78 -7.30
N HIS A 6 -4.32 -5.50 -8.61
CA HIS A 6 -4.86 -6.42 -9.63
C HIS A 6 -3.79 -7.29 -10.32
N PHE A 7 -2.50 -6.95 -10.20
CA PHE A 7 -1.47 -7.56 -11.03
C PHE A 7 -1.32 -9.07 -10.75
N GLY A 8 -1.30 -9.85 -11.84
CA GLY A 8 -1.11 -11.29 -11.82
C GLY A 8 -2.28 -12.10 -11.26
N LEU A 9 -3.46 -11.50 -11.16
CA LEU A 9 -4.71 -12.21 -10.84
C LEU A 9 -5.35 -12.87 -12.08
N GLY A 10 -4.86 -12.57 -13.29
CA GLY A 10 -5.45 -13.05 -14.54
C GLY A 10 -6.84 -12.48 -14.84
N ARG A 11 -7.28 -11.48 -14.07
CA ARG A 11 -8.61 -10.87 -14.19
C ARG A 11 -8.85 -10.24 -15.55
N TYR A 12 -7.79 -9.78 -16.21
CA TYR A 12 -7.88 -9.09 -17.50
C TYR A 12 -7.37 -9.96 -18.66
N GLY A 13 -7.32 -11.29 -18.47
CA GLY A 13 -6.78 -12.24 -19.45
C GLY A 13 -5.26 -12.31 -19.47
N ASP A 14 -4.59 -11.63 -18.53
CA ASP A 14 -3.16 -11.81 -18.24
C ASP A 14 -2.88 -13.21 -17.67
N PRO A 15 -1.66 -13.75 -17.86
CA PRO A 15 -1.24 -14.95 -17.14
C PRO A 15 -1.32 -14.74 -15.63
N ILE A 16 -1.76 -15.77 -14.90
CA ILE A 16 -1.74 -15.75 -13.44
C ILE A 16 -0.28 -15.77 -12.98
N GLU A 17 0.11 -14.76 -12.23
CA GLU A 17 1.45 -14.58 -11.66
C GLU A 17 1.31 -14.00 -10.24
N PRO A 18 1.19 -14.86 -9.21
CA PRO A 18 0.78 -14.41 -7.87
C PRO A 18 1.66 -13.32 -7.24
N ASP A 19 2.93 -13.24 -7.63
CA ASP A 19 3.95 -12.30 -7.16
C ASP A 19 4.13 -11.06 -8.08
N ALA A 20 3.32 -10.89 -9.12
CA ALA A 20 3.44 -9.77 -10.07
C ALA A 20 3.27 -8.40 -9.40
N TRP A 21 2.41 -8.30 -8.37
CA TRP A 21 2.22 -7.07 -7.61
C TRP A 21 3.51 -6.65 -6.89
N GLU A 22 4.24 -7.60 -6.31
CA GLU A 22 5.49 -7.39 -5.60
C GLU A 22 6.59 -6.97 -6.57
N LYS A 23 6.72 -7.69 -7.69
CA LYS A 23 7.65 -7.36 -8.79
C LYS A 23 7.42 -5.95 -9.34
N ALA A 24 6.17 -5.51 -9.43
CA ALA A 24 5.84 -4.16 -9.84
C ALA A 24 6.30 -3.11 -8.81
N LEU A 25 6.02 -3.31 -7.52
CA LEU A 25 6.50 -2.42 -6.46
C LEU A 25 8.03 -2.32 -6.44
N LYS A 26 8.73 -3.45 -6.49
CA LYS A 26 10.20 -3.49 -6.57
C LYS A 26 10.73 -2.80 -7.84
N SER A 27 9.99 -2.89 -8.95
CA SER A 27 10.35 -2.17 -10.18
C SER A 27 10.22 -0.66 -10.02
N PHE A 28 9.18 -0.16 -9.35
CA PHE A 28 9.02 1.26 -9.03
C PHE A 28 10.18 1.77 -8.15
N GLN A 29 10.48 1.04 -7.08
CA GLN A 29 11.63 1.30 -6.22
C GLN A 29 12.93 1.38 -7.02
N ARG A 30 13.16 0.44 -7.95
CA ARG A 30 14.38 0.40 -8.78
C ARG A 30 14.52 1.62 -9.68
N VAL A 31 13.47 2.02 -10.40
CA VAL A 31 13.55 3.06 -11.45
C VAL A 31 13.55 4.49 -10.91
N LEU A 32 13.06 4.72 -9.69
CA LEU A 32 13.10 6.04 -9.08
C LEU A 32 14.55 6.49 -8.87
N LYS A 33 14.80 7.78 -9.09
CA LYS A 33 16.08 8.42 -8.72
C LYS A 33 16.19 8.59 -7.20
N PRO A 34 17.39 8.76 -6.64
CA PRO A 34 17.55 9.20 -5.25
C PRO A 34 16.75 10.50 -4.99
N GLN A 35 16.15 10.59 -3.82
CA GLN A 35 15.17 11.61 -3.40
C GLN A 35 13.89 11.65 -4.24
N GLY A 36 13.65 10.65 -5.10
CA GLY A 36 12.40 10.48 -5.83
C GLY A 36 11.29 10.03 -4.89
N LYS A 37 10.08 10.58 -5.09
CA LYS A 37 8.89 10.22 -4.33
C LYS A 37 8.03 9.20 -5.06
N LEU A 38 7.47 8.26 -4.32
CA LEU A 38 6.49 7.28 -4.80
C LEU A 38 5.17 7.46 -4.05
N TYR A 39 4.11 7.72 -4.80
CA TYR A 39 2.75 7.80 -4.31
C TYR A 39 1.94 6.59 -4.81
N ILE A 40 1.48 5.77 -3.87
CA ILE A 40 0.67 4.59 -4.17
C ILE A 40 -0.63 4.60 -3.39
N SER A 41 -1.68 4.10 -4.03
CA SER A 41 -2.95 3.83 -3.40
C SER A 41 -3.32 2.39 -3.66
N VAL A 42 -3.65 1.66 -2.60
CA VAL A 42 -4.10 0.27 -2.67
C VAL A 42 -5.15 0.02 -1.58
N PRO A 43 -6.01 -0.98 -1.75
CA PRO A 43 -6.91 -1.41 -0.68
C PRO A 43 -6.12 -1.95 0.52
N VAL A 44 -6.45 -1.45 1.72
CA VAL A 44 -5.83 -1.86 2.99
C VAL A 44 -6.85 -2.45 3.97
N GLY A 45 -6.38 -3.34 4.84
CA GLY A 45 -7.17 -4.00 5.88
C GLY A 45 -6.27 -4.53 7.00
N GLN A 46 -6.85 -5.25 7.95
CA GLN A 46 -6.10 -5.86 9.06
C GLN A 46 -5.22 -7.02 8.61
N GLU A 47 -5.61 -7.68 7.51
CA GLU A 47 -4.94 -8.86 6.97
C GLU A 47 -4.73 -8.76 5.46
N ASN A 48 -3.75 -9.49 4.94
CA ASN A 48 -3.59 -9.67 3.50
C ASN A 48 -4.69 -10.59 2.98
N LYS A 49 -5.40 -10.16 1.93
CA LYS A 49 -6.49 -10.92 1.31
C LYS A 49 -6.38 -10.87 -0.20
N VAL A 50 -6.75 -11.98 -0.83
CA VAL A 50 -7.04 -12.04 -2.26
C VAL A 50 -8.55 -12.19 -2.39
N CYS A 51 -9.22 -11.18 -2.92
CA CYS A 51 -10.66 -11.21 -3.16
C CYS A 51 -10.90 -11.85 -4.52
N PHE A 52 -11.58 -13.00 -4.54
CA PHE A 52 -11.82 -13.78 -5.75
C PHE A 52 -12.45 -12.94 -6.86
N ASN A 53 -11.85 -12.98 -8.06
CA ASN A 53 -12.26 -12.21 -9.24
C ASN A 53 -12.33 -10.68 -9.02
N ALA A 54 -11.59 -10.15 -8.04
CA ALA A 54 -11.57 -8.74 -7.69
C ALA A 54 -10.13 -8.21 -7.60
N HIS A 55 -9.62 -7.98 -6.39
CA HIS A 55 -8.35 -7.32 -6.09
C HIS A 55 -7.69 -7.92 -4.85
N ARG A 56 -6.47 -7.46 -4.54
CA ARG A 56 -5.81 -7.71 -3.26
C ARG A 56 -6.11 -6.60 -2.26
N VAL A 57 -6.36 -6.98 -1.01
CA VAL A 57 -6.33 -6.09 0.16
C VAL A 57 -5.05 -6.38 0.92
N TYR A 58 -4.31 -5.35 1.29
CA TYR A 58 -3.03 -5.50 1.97
C TYR A 58 -3.12 -5.07 3.42
N LYS A 59 -2.45 -5.81 4.32
CA LYS A 59 -2.00 -5.21 5.57
C LYS A 59 -1.01 -4.08 5.23
N PRO A 60 -1.12 -2.86 5.77
CA PRO A 60 -0.23 -1.75 5.43
C PRO A 60 1.26 -2.11 5.51
N GLN A 61 1.64 -2.88 6.53
CA GLN A 61 3.01 -3.34 6.73
C GLN A 61 3.55 -4.13 5.54
N THR A 62 2.74 -4.93 4.86
CA THR A 62 3.16 -5.71 3.68
C THR A 62 3.69 -4.80 2.57
N ILE A 63 3.04 -3.65 2.33
CA ILE A 63 3.47 -2.69 1.32
C ILE A 63 4.75 -2.00 1.75
N ILE A 64 4.85 -1.62 3.02
CA ILE A 64 6.03 -0.97 3.61
C ILE A 64 7.25 -1.91 3.52
N ASP A 65 7.10 -3.17 3.94
CA ASP A 65 8.16 -4.18 3.91
C ASP A 65 8.58 -4.52 2.47
N THR A 66 7.63 -4.50 1.52
CA THR A 66 7.94 -4.74 0.11
C THR A 66 8.81 -3.63 -0.47
N LEU A 67 8.64 -2.37 -0.04
CA LEU A 67 9.42 -1.22 -0.51
C LEU A 67 10.66 -0.96 0.38
N ASP A 68 11.41 -2.02 0.69
CA ASP A 68 12.56 -2.08 1.60
C ASP A 68 13.76 -1.15 1.32
N GLN A 69 13.86 -0.54 0.13
CA GLN A 69 14.90 0.47 -0.17
C GLN A 69 14.32 1.88 -0.26
N MET A 70 13.10 2.06 0.26
CA MET A 70 12.44 3.35 0.36
C MET A 70 12.05 3.60 1.80
N GLN A 71 12.07 4.87 2.18
CA GLN A 71 11.58 5.30 3.48
C GLN A 71 10.12 5.69 3.35
N ILE A 72 9.24 5.11 4.17
CA ILE A 72 7.87 5.58 4.31
C ILE A 72 7.88 7.00 4.88
N VAL A 73 7.12 7.90 4.26
CA VAL A 73 6.96 9.31 4.68
C VAL A 73 5.59 9.50 5.33
N GLU A 74 4.54 8.96 4.70
CA GLU A 74 3.18 9.11 5.20
C GLU A 74 2.36 7.88 4.82
N MET A 75 1.46 7.46 5.70
CA MET A 75 0.43 6.47 5.39
C MET A 75 -0.88 6.84 6.09
N GLY A 76 -1.98 6.77 5.36
CA GLY A 76 -3.32 6.90 5.90
C GLY A 76 -4.34 6.12 5.08
N TYR A 77 -5.59 6.11 5.53
CA TYR A 77 -6.70 5.54 4.77
C TYR A 77 -7.91 6.47 4.74
N ILE A 78 -8.73 6.32 3.71
CA ILE A 78 -9.92 7.17 3.50
C ILE A 78 -11.10 6.64 4.32
N GLU A 79 -11.68 7.51 5.14
CA GLU A 79 -12.94 7.29 5.86
C GLU A 79 -13.91 8.44 5.55
N GLY A 80 -15.01 8.15 4.84
CA GLY A 80 -15.90 9.19 4.34
C GLY A 80 -15.17 10.12 3.35
N PHE A 81 -14.99 11.39 3.73
CA PHE A 81 -14.24 12.40 2.98
C PHE A 81 -12.92 12.79 3.66
N ASP A 82 -12.59 12.13 4.78
CA ASP A 82 -11.41 12.43 5.59
C ASP A 82 -10.32 11.37 5.38
N ILE A 83 -9.08 11.76 5.68
CA ILE A 83 -7.93 10.86 5.74
C ILE A 83 -7.61 10.60 7.20
N ILE A 84 -7.66 9.33 7.60
CA ILE A 84 -7.18 8.88 8.90
C ILE A 84 -5.68 8.61 8.77
N GLU A 85 -4.87 9.60 9.16
CA GLU A 85 -3.41 9.51 9.14
C GLU A 85 -2.93 8.49 10.18
N CYS A 86 -2.12 7.52 9.75
CA CYS A 86 -1.63 6.42 10.59
C CYS A 86 -0.12 6.48 10.82
N ILE A 87 0.64 6.96 9.82
CA ILE A 87 2.09 7.11 9.87
C ILE A 87 2.43 8.46 9.25
N THR A 88 3.31 9.23 9.88
CA THR A 88 3.72 10.55 9.39
C THR A 88 5.09 10.93 9.95
N TRP A 89 5.88 11.70 9.21
CA TRP A 89 7.12 12.28 9.72
C TRP A 89 6.86 13.65 10.35
N GLN A 90 7.23 13.81 11.61
CA GLN A 90 7.17 15.08 12.34
C GLN A 90 8.50 15.31 13.05
N ASP A 91 9.05 16.51 12.97
CA ASP A 91 10.27 16.92 13.68
C ASP A 91 11.48 15.96 13.56
N LYS A 92 11.63 15.31 12.40
CA LYS A 92 12.66 14.30 12.09
C LYS A 92 12.48 12.96 12.80
N GLU A 93 11.29 12.67 13.28
CA GLU A 93 10.90 11.38 13.83
C GLU A 93 9.69 10.82 13.07
N LEU A 94 9.65 9.49 12.97
CA LEU A 94 8.51 8.78 12.40
C LEU A 94 7.48 8.54 13.51
N ILE A 95 6.33 9.19 13.39
CA ILE A 95 5.21 9.01 14.29
C ILE A 95 4.30 7.92 13.73
N ILE A 96 3.99 6.92 14.56
CA ILE A 96 3.10 5.81 14.23
C ILE A 96 1.92 5.82 15.20
N TYR A 97 0.73 6.06 14.68
CA TYR A 97 -0.52 6.00 15.44
C TYR A 97 -1.07 4.57 15.42
N GLN A 98 -0.55 3.72 16.31
CA GLN A 98 -0.91 2.29 16.33
C GLN A 98 -2.41 2.06 16.47
N GLU A 99 -3.10 2.82 17.32
CA GLU A 99 -4.56 2.73 17.48
C GLU A 99 -5.31 2.97 16.16
N ARG A 100 -4.79 3.85 15.29
CA ARG A 100 -5.40 4.14 13.98
C ARG A 100 -5.15 3.01 12.98
N LEU A 101 -3.95 2.43 12.99
CA LEU A 101 -3.64 1.23 12.20
C LEU A 101 -4.53 0.04 12.60
N ASP A 102 -4.71 -0.17 13.89
CA ASP A 102 -5.55 -1.24 14.44
C ASP A 102 -7.05 -0.97 14.19
N SER A 103 -7.42 0.30 13.98
CA SER A 103 -8.80 0.70 13.66
C SER A 103 -9.18 0.58 12.19
N ILE A 104 -8.24 0.23 11.28
CA ILE A 104 -8.56 0.06 9.85
C ILE A 104 -9.67 -0.98 9.72
N PRO A 105 -10.85 -0.61 9.17
CA PRO A 105 -11.99 -1.52 9.08
C PRO A 105 -11.68 -2.75 8.23
N ASP A 106 -11.95 -3.93 8.79
CA ASP A 106 -11.75 -5.18 8.07
C ASP A 106 -12.96 -5.52 7.17
N ILE A 107 -13.08 -4.78 6.07
CA ILE A 107 -14.19 -4.96 5.11
C ILE A 107 -13.92 -6.20 4.26
N LYS A 108 -14.78 -7.21 4.44
CA LYS A 108 -14.64 -8.57 3.89
C LYS A 108 -14.16 -8.65 2.43
N ASN A 109 -14.61 -7.75 1.56
CA ASN A 109 -14.35 -7.84 0.11
C ASN A 109 -13.65 -6.64 -0.53
N ASN A 110 -13.50 -5.50 0.18
CA ASN A 110 -13.00 -4.28 -0.45
C ASN A 110 -11.82 -3.63 0.26
N GLY A 111 -11.64 -3.82 1.57
CA GLY A 111 -10.73 -2.97 2.37
C GLY A 111 -11.13 -1.48 2.32
N LYS A 112 -10.28 -0.63 2.90
CA LYS A 112 -10.33 0.83 2.73
C LYS A 112 -9.27 1.28 1.74
N THR A 113 -9.47 2.44 1.11
CA THR A 113 -8.43 3.01 0.24
C THR A 113 -7.28 3.52 1.11
N GLY A 114 -6.15 2.82 1.08
CA GLY A 114 -4.90 3.26 1.69
C GLY A 114 -4.16 4.20 0.75
N LEU A 115 -3.48 5.17 1.32
CA LEU A 115 -2.62 6.14 0.66
C LEU A 115 -1.25 6.06 1.32
N PHE A 116 -0.20 5.97 0.50
CA PHE A 116 1.17 5.91 0.98
C PHE A 116 2.05 6.88 0.18
N GLU A 117 2.91 7.60 0.90
CA GLU A 117 4.03 8.34 0.36
C GLU A 117 5.33 7.68 0.81
N PHE A 118 6.22 7.40 -0.14
CA PHE A 118 7.59 6.96 0.12
C PHE A 118 8.59 7.91 -0.54
N ILE A 119 9.80 7.97 0.02
CA ILE A 119 10.96 8.62 -0.57
C ILE A 119 12.10 7.61 -0.76
N LYS A 120 12.74 7.64 -1.94
CA LYS A 120 13.95 6.86 -2.19
C LYS A 120 15.16 7.60 -1.60
N LEU A 121 15.92 6.92 -0.74
CA LEU A 121 17.15 7.46 -0.18
C LEU A 121 18.28 7.50 -1.21
#